data_AF-A0A2W6CBU5-F1
#
_entry.id   AF-A0A2W6CBU5-F1
#
_cell.length_a   1.000
_cell.length_b   1.000
_cell.length_c   1.000
_cell.angle_alpha   90.00
_cell.angle_beta   90.00
_cell.angle_gamma   90.00
#
_symmetry.space_group_name_H-M   'P 1'
#
loop_
_entity.id
_entity.type
_entity.pdbx_description
1 polymer ?
#
loop_
_entity_poly.entity_id
_entity_poly.type
_entity_poly.pdbx_seq_one_letter_code
_entity_poly.pdbx_strand_id
1 'polypeptide(L)'
;MWPTWPGRSGFEVDVAKFEDWNPTGRTFDAVVSGQSWHWVGPVAGAAKATEVLRPADRLAVFWNVFQPSPGIAESSPRSTAES
;
A
#
# COMPACT_ATOMS: atom_id res chain seq x y z
N MET A 1 4.53 -31.01 14.97
CA MET A 1 4.83 -30.93 13.54
C MET A 1 3.60 -30.35 12.84
N TRP A 2 3.66 -29.13 12.34
CA TRP A 2 2.51 -28.49 11.68
C TRP A 2 2.30 -29.09 10.27
N PRO A 3 1.05 -29.21 9.79
CA PRO A 3 0.79 -29.80 8.48
C PRO A 3 1.30 -28.90 7.35
N THR A 4 1.97 -29.48 6.36
CA THR A 4 2.36 -28.81 5.11
C THR A 4 1.27 -28.99 4.08
N TRP A 5 0.72 -27.89 3.59
CA TRP A 5 -0.31 -27.90 2.56
C TRP A 5 0.32 -28.14 1.18
N PRO A 6 -0.25 -29.02 0.34
CA PRO A 6 0.18 -29.17 -1.05
C PRO A 6 -0.33 -27.98 -1.88
N GLY A 7 0.57 -27.34 -2.63
CA GLY A 7 0.22 -26.24 -3.54
C GLY A 7 0.68 -24.83 -3.13
N ARG A 8 1.82 -24.68 -2.44
CA ARG A 8 2.42 -23.34 -2.30
C ARG A 8 2.96 -22.89 -3.64
N SER A 9 2.15 -22.20 -4.45
CA SER A 9 2.70 -21.20 -5.35
C SER A 9 3.41 -20.18 -4.46
N GLY A 10 4.74 -20.13 -4.54
CA GLY A 10 5.52 -19.13 -3.83
C GLY A 10 5.22 -17.76 -4.41
N PHE A 11 5.22 -16.74 -3.56
CA PHE A 11 5.33 -15.35 -4.02
C PHE A 11 6.81 -15.01 -4.14
N GLU A 12 7.19 -14.31 -5.22
CA GLU A 12 8.47 -13.61 -5.26
C GLU A 12 8.40 -12.41 -4.30
N VAL A 13 9.45 -12.22 -3.51
CA VAL A 13 9.53 -11.14 -2.53
C VAL A 13 10.84 -10.40 -2.72
N ASP A 14 10.74 -9.10 -2.99
CA ASP A 14 11.87 -8.19 -3.07
C ASP A 14 11.88 -7.27 -1.84
N VAL A 15 13.08 -7.02 -1.28
CA VAL A 15 13.26 -6.11 -0.14
C VAL A 15 13.85 -4.79 -0.66
N ALA A 16 13.00 -3.77 -0.74
CA ALA A 16 13.39 -2.43 -1.15
C ALA A 16 12.37 -1.40 -0.62
N LYS A 17 12.73 -0.13 -0.66
CA LYS A 17 11.70 0.93 -0.71
C LYS A 17 10.98 0.80 -2.04
N PHE A 18 9.67 1.04 -2.04
CA PHE A 18 8.87 0.87 -3.26
C PHE A 18 9.40 1.76 -4.39
N GLU A 19 9.75 2.99 -4.07
CA GLU A 19 10.25 4.01 -5.00
C GLU A 19 11.59 3.63 -5.65
N ASP A 20 12.44 2.92 -4.90
CA ASP A 20 13.78 2.50 -5.34
C ASP A 20 13.79 1.08 -5.93
N TRP A 21 12.66 0.36 -5.87
CA TRP A 21 12.55 -1.02 -6.33
C TRP A 21 12.71 -1.12 -7.85
N ASN A 22 13.54 -2.06 -8.30
CA ASN A 22 13.75 -2.37 -9.70
C ASN A 22 12.86 -3.55 -10.12
N PRO A 23 11.82 -3.33 -10.96
CA PRO A 23 10.93 -4.39 -11.40
C PRO A 23 11.58 -5.36 -12.39
N THR A 24 12.81 -5.11 -12.86
CA THR A 24 13.52 -5.97 -13.83
C THR A 24 12.68 -6.29 -15.08
N GLY A 25 11.92 -5.31 -15.56
CA GLY A 25 11.01 -5.45 -16.71
C GLY A 25 9.67 -6.13 -16.41
N ARG A 26 9.40 -6.51 -15.15
CA ARG A 26 8.11 -7.06 -14.74
C ARG A 26 7.02 -5.98 -14.80
N THR A 27 5.84 -6.39 -15.23
CA THR A 27 4.62 -5.57 -15.27
C THR A 27 3.47 -6.34 -14.63
N PHE A 28 2.52 -5.60 -14.06
CA PHE A 28 1.45 -6.15 -13.24
C PHE A 28 0.11 -5.55 -13.64
N ASP A 29 -0.95 -6.33 -13.50
CA ASP A 29 -2.32 -5.86 -13.73
C ASP A 29 -2.85 -5.06 -12.53
N ALA A 30 -2.16 -5.14 -11.38
CA ALA A 30 -2.48 -4.38 -10.18
C ALA A 30 -1.27 -4.13 -9.28
N VAL A 31 -1.26 -2.96 -8.64
CA VAL A 31 -0.40 -2.63 -7.50
C VAL A 31 -1.31 -2.43 -6.28
N VAL A 32 -1.03 -3.15 -5.20
CA VAL A 32 -1.87 -3.15 -4.00
C VAL A 32 -1.06 -2.76 -2.77
N SER A 33 -1.56 -1.82 -1.99
CA SER A 33 -0.99 -1.46 -0.68
C SER A 33 -2.00 -1.71 0.43
N GLY A 34 -1.66 -2.61 1.37
CA GLY A 34 -2.45 -2.90 2.56
C GLY A 34 -1.96 -2.10 3.76
N GLN A 35 -2.25 -0.80 3.82
CA GLN A 35 -1.92 0.18 4.87
C GLN A 35 -0.56 0.91 4.76
N SER A 36 0.38 0.49 3.90
CA SER A 36 1.74 1.09 3.91
C SER A 36 1.92 2.32 3.01
N TRP A 37 0.92 2.69 2.21
CA TRP A 37 1.06 3.76 1.22
C TRP A 37 1.40 5.13 1.80
N HIS A 38 1.06 5.40 3.07
CA HIS A 38 1.42 6.65 3.74
C HIS A 38 2.92 6.83 3.99
N TRP A 39 3.71 5.76 3.88
CA TRP A 39 5.18 5.82 3.91
C TRP A 39 5.79 6.03 2.52
N VAL A 40 4.99 5.91 1.46
CA VAL A 40 5.44 6.05 0.08
C VAL A 40 5.38 7.52 -0.33
N GLY A 41 6.46 8.03 -0.91
CA GLY A 41 6.51 9.37 -1.47
C GLY A 41 5.42 9.56 -2.53
N PRO A 42 4.53 10.55 -2.43
CA PRO A 42 3.31 10.60 -3.25
C PRO A 42 3.62 10.71 -4.76
N VAL A 43 4.64 11.48 -5.13
CA VAL A 43 5.04 11.66 -6.53
C VAL A 43 5.85 10.46 -7.03
N ALA A 44 6.90 10.07 -6.29
CA ALA A 44 7.79 8.98 -6.68
C ALA A 44 7.07 7.62 -6.68
N GLY A 45 6.18 7.38 -5.72
CA GLY A 45 5.34 6.18 -5.65
C GLY A 45 4.33 6.11 -6.78
N ALA A 46 3.66 7.21 -7.12
CA ALA A 46 2.76 7.24 -8.27
C ALA A 46 3.52 6.98 -9.59
N ALA A 47 4.72 7.55 -9.74
CA ALA A 47 5.57 7.30 -10.90
C ALA A 47 5.99 5.82 -10.98
N LYS A 48 6.44 5.22 -9.87
CA LYS A 48 6.80 3.80 -9.80
C LYS A 48 5.61 2.88 -10.09
N ALA A 49 4.43 3.19 -9.55
CA ALA A 49 3.22 2.42 -9.87
C ALA A 49 2.90 2.49 -11.37
N THR A 50 3.03 3.66 -11.98
CA THR A 50 2.81 3.86 -13.42
C THR A 50 3.85 3.11 -14.27
N GLU A 51 5.10 3.00 -13.81
CA GLU A 51 6.17 2.26 -14.51
C GLU A 51 5.82 0.77 -14.69
N VAL A 52 5.14 0.17 -13.71
CA VAL A 52 4.90 -1.28 -13.68
C VAL A 52 3.47 -1.67 -14.08
N LEU A 53 2.55 -0.70 -14.18
CA LEU A 53 1.17 -0.90 -14.62
C LEU A 53 1.05 -0.69 -16.13
N ARG A 54 0.16 -1.45 -16.80
CA ARG A 54 -0.21 -1.18 -18.20
C ARG A 54 -1.36 -0.17 -18.25
N PRO A 55 -1.60 0.48 -19.40
CA PRO A 55 -2.78 1.31 -19.57
C PRO A 55 -4.05 0.54 -19.17
N ALA A 56 -4.90 1.17 -18.37
CA ALA A 56 -6.12 0.61 -17.78
C ALA A 56 -5.97 -0.36 -16.59
N ASP A 57 -4.77 -0.65 -16.10
CA ASP A 57 -4.56 -1.41 -14.86
C ASP A 57 -4.83 -0.57 -13.59
N ARG A 58 -4.71 -1.17 -12.40
CA ARG A 58 -5.20 -0.56 -11.14
C ARG A 58 -4.13 -0.40 -10.07
N LEU A 59 -4.09 0.79 -9.49
CA LEU A 59 -3.49 1.02 -8.16
C LEU A 59 -4.62 0.99 -7.12
N ALA A 60 -4.53 0.08 -6.15
CA ALA A 60 -5.48 -0.06 -5.06
C ALA A 60 -4.79 0.16 -3.70
N VAL A 61 -5.09 1.29 -3.07
CA VAL A 61 -4.55 1.65 -1.75
C VAL A 61 -5.64 1.44 -0.70
N PHE A 62 -5.40 0.49 0.21
CA PHE A 62 -6.28 0.21 1.34
C PHE A 62 -5.72 0.87 2.60
N TRP A 63 -6.61 1.54 3.32
CA TRP A 63 -6.32 2.30 4.53
C TRP A 63 -7.47 2.16 5.53
N ASN A 64 -7.16 2.29 6.81
CA ASN A 64 -8.15 2.36 7.88
C ASN A 64 -8.36 3.83 8.26
N VAL A 65 -9.62 4.27 8.35
CA VAL A 65 -9.97 5.58 8.92
C VAL A 65 -10.32 5.37 10.39
N PHE A 66 -9.61 6.06 11.28
CA PHE A 66 -9.96 6.05 12.70
C PHE A 66 -11.20 6.94 12.92
N GLN A 67 -12.31 6.32 13.32
CA GLN A 67 -13.52 7.03 13.72
C GLN A 67 -13.77 6.80 15.22
N PRO A 68 -13.40 7.76 16.08
CA PRO A 68 -13.69 7.66 17.51
C PRO A 68 -15.20 7.76 17.75
N SER A 69 -15.67 7.16 18.85
CA SER A 69 -17.07 7.31 19.28
C SER A 69 -17.37 8.79 19.62
N PRO A 70 -18.63 9.25 19.44
CA PRO A 70 -18.98 10.66 19.63
C PRO A 70 -18.54 11.26 20.97
N GLY A 71 -18.69 10.52 22.07
CA GLY A 71 -18.27 10.97 23.41
C GLY A 71 -16.75 11.09 23.60
N ILE A 72 -15.94 10.40 22.78
CA ILE A 72 -14.48 10.55 22.78
C ILE A 72 -14.05 11.68 21.84
N ALA A 73 -14.71 11.81 20.68
CA ALA A 73 -14.43 12.87 19.71
C ALA A 73 -14.64 14.28 20.32
N GLU A 74 -15.69 14.46 21.12
CA GLU A 74 -16.00 15.73 21.80
C GLU A 74 -15.02 16.08 22.93
N SER A 75 -14.35 15.07 23.51
CA SER A 75 -13.33 15.25 24.56
C SER A 75 -11.93 15.51 24.00
N SER A 76 -11.73 15.31 22.69
CA SER A 76 -10.47 15.60 22.03
C SER A 76 -10.35 17.11 21.86
N PRO A 77 -9.24 17.75 22.30
CA PRO A 77 -9.02 19.16 21.99
C PRO A 77 -9.06 19.28 20.46
N ARG A 78 -9.97 20.12 19.95
CA ARG A 78 -10.11 20.38 18.52
C ARG A 78 -8.73 20.68 17.95
N SER A 79 -8.12 19.69 17.28
CA SER A 79 -6.84 19.87 16.62
C SER A 79 -7.13 20.70 15.37
N THR A 80 -6.95 22.00 15.51
CA THR A 80 -6.89 22.91 14.37
C THR A 80 -5.74 22.46 13.47
N ALA A 81 -6.04 22.39 12.17
CA ALA A 81 -5.13 22.33 11.03
C ALA A 81 -4.49 20.97 10.70
N GLU A 82 -5.16 20.25 9.81
CA GLU A 82 -4.73 20.11 8.40
C GLU A 82 -3.47 20.92 8.01
N SER A 83 -2.39 20.23 7.65
CA SER A 83 -1.40 20.59 6.62
C SER A 83 -0.49 19.39 6.33
#